data_AF-A0A929HD60-F1
#
_entry.id   AF-A0A929HD60-F1
#
_cell.length_a   1.000
_cell.length_b   1.000
_cell.length_c   1.000
_cell.angle_alpha   90.00
_cell.angle_beta   90.00
_cell.angle_gamma   90.00
#
_symmetry.space_group_name_H-M   'P 1'
#
loop_
_entity.id
_entity.type
_entity.pdbx_description
1 polymer ?
#
loop_
_entity_poly.entity_id
_entity_poly.type
_entity_poly.pdbx_seq_one_letter_code
_entity_poly.pdbx_strand_id
1 'polypeptide(L)'
;MRSADVFLWTGADSNYHSPTNLNKCDEERLDACIPDKRFRNRNPRFCGEQKHRRRNVDRFTLADFQHNEVSDAYLCPNGKLLRLNVKKAVMGGVIYRRYVADRNDCTGCKLKVKCTRRKTAKRKFINVPVGSVPGNVIKAMAAKVDSEKGR
;
A
#
# COMPACT_ATOMS: atom_id res chain seq x y z
N MET A 1 -15.71 43.54 6.79
CA MET A 1 -16.16 42.22 7.28
C MET A 1 -15.17 41.17 6.78
N ARG A 2 -14.19 40.78 7.58
CA ARG A 2 -13.29 39.65 7.30
C ARG A 2 -13.55 38.61 8.37
N SER A 3 -14.53 37.74 8.16
CA SER A 3 -14.58 36.47 8.88
C SER A 3 -13.52 35.59 8.24
N ALA A 4 -12.27 35.78 8.66
CA ALA A 4 -11.25 34.78 8.45
C ALA A 4 -11.55 33.70 9.48
N ASP A 5 -12.34 32.70 9.08
CA ASP A 5 -12.34 31.41 9.76
C ASP A 5 -10.91 30.86 9.63
N VAL A 6 -10.06 31.23 10.58
CA VAL A 6 -8.75 30.60 10.76
C VAL A 6 -9.05 29.20 11.26
N PHE A 7 -9.31 28.30 10.32
CA PHE A 7 -9.32 26.86 10.58
C PHE A 7 -7.91 26.48 11.03
N LEU A 8 -7.70 26.44 12.36
CA LEU A 8 -6.47 25.96 12.97
C LEU A 8 -6.36 24.46 12.69
N TRP A 9 -5.59 24.10 11.67
CA TRP A 9 -5.33 22.70 11.38
C TRP A 9 -4.38 22.14 12.43
N THR A 10 -4.84 21.14 13.19
CA THR A 10 -3.95 20.46 14.14
C THR A 10 -3.15 19.40 13.41
N GLY A 11 -1.91 19.76 13.07
CA GLY A 11 -0.93 18.81 12.55
C GLY A 11 -0.42 17.90 13.66
N ALA A 12 -0.33 16.60 13.40
CA ALA A 12 0.35 15.66 14.28
C ALA A 12 1.40 14.86 13.52
N ASP A 13 2.36 14.27 14.24
CA ASP A 13 3.38 13.43 13.63
C ASP A 13 2.81 12.13 13.06
N SER A 14 3.52 11.55 12.08
CA SER A 14 3.14 10.26 11.47
C SER A 14 3.04 9.07 12.43
N ASN A 15 3.53 9.21 13.66
CA ASN A 15 3.34 8.20 14.70
C ASN A 15 1.91 8.15 15.24
N TYR A 16 1.12 9.22 15.06
CA TYR A 16 -0.29 9.25 15.43
C TYR A 16 -1.22 8.71 14.35
N HIS A 17 -0.69 8.37 13.15
CA HIS A 17 -1.47 7.87 12.02
C HIS A 17 -1.94 6.42 12.25
N SER A 18 -3.02 6.26 13.01
CA SER A 18 -3.67 4.97 13.31
C SER A 18 -5.19 5.08 13.17
N PRO A 19 -5.90 3.98 12.80
CA PRO A 19 -7.36 4.00 12.70
C PRO A 19 -8.04 4.54 13.96
N THR A 20 -7.56 4.13 15.13
CA THR A 20 -8.13 4.53 16.43
C THR A 20 -8.05 6.04 16.64
N ASN A 21 -6.88 6.64 16.38
CA ASN A 21 -6.71 8.09 16.55
C ASN A 21 -7.50 8.87 15.50
N LEU A 22 -7.53 8.39 14.26
CA LEU A 22 -8.27 9.04 13.18
C LEU A 22 -9.78 9.01 13.44
N ASN A 23 -10.31 7.89 13.95
CA ASN A 23 -11.70 7.79 14.36
C ASN A 23 -12.01 8.77 15.51
N LYS A 24 -11.14 8.89 16.51
CA LYS A 24 -11.32 9.86 17.59
C LYS A 24 -11.32 11.31 17.09
N CYS A 25 -10.44 11.66 16.15
CA CYS A 25 -10.46 12.99 15.53
C CYS A 25 -11.79 13.26 14.81
N ASP A 26 -12.37 12.26 14.15
CA ASP A 26 -13.67 12.39 13.48
C ASP A 26 -14.82 12.51 14.50
N GLU A 27 -14.82 11.68 15.55
CA GLU A 27 -15.79 11.71 16.66
C GLU A 27 -15.81 13.08 17.37
N GLU A 28 -14.63 13.63 17.66
CA GLU A 28 -14.45 14.93 18.30
C GLU A 28 -14.56 16.11 17.31
N ARG A 29 -14.81 15.84 16.02
CA ARG A 29 -14.88 16.84 14.93
C ARG A 29 -13.64 17.73 14.85
N LEU A 30 -12.47 17.17 15.14
CA LEU A 30 -11.18 17.83 15.02
C LEU A 30 -10.74 17.86 13.56
N ASP A 31 -10.47 19.06 13.04
CA ASP A 31 -9.84 19.23 11.74
C ASP A 31 -8.34 18.94 11.82
N ALA A 32 -8.01 17.65 11.94
CA ALA A 32 -6.64 17.16 12.10
C ALA A 32 -6.00 16.78 10.76
N CYS A 33 -4.68 16.95 10.66
CA CYS A 33 -3.85 16.39 9.62
C CYS A 33 -2.79 15.50 10.19
N ILE A 34 -2.91 14.21 9.93
CA ILE A 34 -1.95 13.24 10.42
C ILE A 34 -1.37 12.51 9.20
N PRO A 35 -0.16 12.88 8.73
CA PRO A 35 0.46 12.24 7.57
C PRO A 35 0.84 10.80 7.86
N ASP A 36 0.55 9.87 6.94
CA ASP A 36 1.03 8.48 7.08
C ASP A 36 2.54 8.38 6.87
N LYS A 37 3.18 7.32 7.35
CA LYS A 37 4.65 7.13 7.26
C LYS A 37 5.23 7.17 5.84
N ARG A 38 4.41 7.05 4.79
CA ARG A 38 4.81 7.05 3.38
C ARG A 38 4.40 8.32 2.64
N PHE A 39 3.84 9.33 3.30
CA PHE A 39 3.40 10.58 2.65
C PHE A 39 4.52 11.25 1.83
N ARG A 40 5.76 11.26 2.37
CA ARG A 40 6.96 11.78 1.67
C ARG A 40 7.26 11.07 0.35
N ASN A 41 6.83 9.82 0.17
CA ASN A 41 7.01 9.13 -1.11
C ASN A 41 6.05 9.65 -2.19
N ARG A 42 4.89 10.20 -1.80
CA ARG A 42 3.84 10.65 -2.72
C ARG A 42 3.87 12.16 -2.95
N ASN A 43 4.38 12.93 -2.00
CA ASN A 43 4.45 14.38 -2.10
C ASN A 43 5.65 14.81 -2.99
N PRO A 44 5.41 15.53 -4.11
CA PRO A 44 6.45 15.96 -5.02
C PRO A 44 7.53 16.85 -4.40
N ARG A 45 7.23 17.57 -3.30
CA ARG A 45 8.22 18.44 -2.62
C ARG A 45 9.44 17.67 -2.11
N PHE A 46 9.28 16.37 -1.82
CA PHE A 46 10.36 15.50 -1.33
C PHE A 46 10.99 14.66 -2.47
N CYS A 47 10.72 15.01 -3.73
CA CYS A 47 11.29 14.36 -4.91
C CYS A 47 12.79 14.69 -5.03
N GLY A 48 13.64 13.98 -4.28
CA GLY A 48 15.10 14.15 -4.33
C GLY A 48 15.83 13.76 -3.04
N GLU A 49 15.16 13.88 -1.89
CA GLU A 49 15.71 13.51 -0.57
C GLU A 49 15.70 11.99 -0.32
N GLN A 50 15.05 11.22 -1.19
CA GLN A 50 14.91 9.76 -1.07
C GLN A 50 16.22 8.98 -1.33
N LYS A 51 17.34 9.68 -1.59
CA LYS A 51 18.65 9.13 -1.96
C LYS A 51 19.27 8.20 -0.91
N HIS A 52 18.81 8.23 0.35
CA HIS A 52 19.29 7.36 1.42
C HIS A 52 18.49 6.06 1.65
N ARG A 53 17.57 5.68 0.77
CA ARG A 53 17.11 4.29 0.76
C ARG A 53 18.20 3.42 0.15
N ARG A 54 18.91 2.66 1.00
CA ARG A 54 19.78 1.52 0.59
C ARG A 54 19.12 0.84 -0.60
N ARG A 55 19.77 0.86 -1.77
CA ARG A 55 19.27 0.22 -3.01
C ARG A 55 18.88 -1.21 -2.65
N ASN A 56 17.59 -1.46 -2.58
CA ASN A 56 17.10 -2.82 -2.40
C ASN A 56 17.57 -3.59 -3.63
N VAL A 57 18.03 -4.82 -3.41
CA VAL A 57 18.08 -5.87 -4.45
C VAL A 57 16.89 -5.68 -5.39
N ASP A 58 17.11 -5.62 -6.71
CA ASP A 58 16.06 -5.49 -7.73
C ASP A 58 15.06 -6.64 -7.58
N ARG A 59 14.04 -6.41 -6.74
CA ARG A 59 13.01 -7.37 -6.38
C ARG A 59 11.82 -7.14 -7.28
N PHE A 60 11.16 -8.22 -7.66
CA PHE A 60 9.93 -8.13 -8.42
C PHE A 60 8.82 -7.48 -7.60
N THR A 61 8.19 -6.50 -8.21
CA THR A 61 6.99 -5.80 -7.79
C THR A 61 5.76 -6.47 -8.39
N LEU A 62 4.56 -5.93 -8.14
CA LEU A 62 3.34 -6.44 -8.77
C LEU A 62 3.32 -6.20 -10.28
N ALA A 63 3.97 -5.14 -10.77
CA ALA A 63 4.02 -4.79 -12.19
C ALA A 63 4.74 -5.84 -13.04
N ASP A 64 5.64 -6.63 -12.44
CA ASP A 64 6.35 -7.72 -13.11
C ASP A 64 5.48 -8.98 -13.30
N PHE A 65 4.24 -9.00 -12.79
CA PHE A 65 3.33 -10.14 -12.92
C PHE A 65 2.20 -9.77 -13.88
N GLN A 66 2.07 -10.51 -14.97
CA GLN A 66 1.06 -10.25 -16.00
C GLN A 66 -0.28 -10.88 -15.60
N HIS A 67 -1.36 -10.11 -15.62
CA HIS A 67 -2.70 -10.64 -15.39
C HIS A 67 -3.23 -11.33 -16.65
N ASN A 68 -3.75 -12.53 -16.50
CA ASN A 68 -4.53 -13.25 -17.49
C ASN A 68 -6.00 -13.14 -17.06
N GLU A 69 -6.73 -12.27 -17.73
CA GLU A 69 -8.14 -11.96 -17.41
C GLU A 69 -9.06 -13.17 -17.66
N VAL A 70 -8.80 -13.95 -18.71
CA VAL A 70 -9.61 -15.13 -19.10
C VAL A 70 -9.66 -16.17 -17.99
N SER A 71 -8.54 -16.39 -17.31
CA SER A 71 -8.42 -17.42 -16.26
C SER A 71 -8.43 -16.85 -14.83
N ASP A 72 -8.60 -15.53 -14.68
CA ASP A 72 -8.37 -14.78 -13.43
C ASP A 72 -7.13 -15.30 -12.67
N ALA A 73 -5.97 -15.21 -13.32
CA ALA A 73 -4.70 -15.69 -12.80
C ALA A 73 -3.55 -14.79 -13.23
N TYR A 74 -2.41 -14.88 -12.55
CA TYR A 74 -1.23 -14.08 -12.88
C TYR A 74 -0.09 -14.95 -13.38
N LEU A 75 0.65 -14.50 -14.38
CA LEU A 75 1.90 -15.11 -14.81
C LEU A 75 3.07 -14.39 -14.13
N CYS A 76 3.98 -15.14 -13.54
CA CYS A 76 5.22 -14.57 -13.01
C CYS A 76 6.25 -14.33 -14.12
N PRO A 77 7.34 -13.59 -13.85
CA PRO A 77 8.44 -13.36 -14.80
C PRO A 77 9.10 -14.64 -15.35
N ASN A 78 8.89 -15.79 -14.71
CA ASN A 78 9.36 -17.10 -15.16
C ASN A 78 8.28 -17.91 -15.93
N GLY A 79 7.17 -17.26 -16.33
CA GLY A 79 6.06 -17.90 -17.05
C GLY A 79 5.19 -18.85 -16.22
N LYS A 80 5.35 -18.90 -14.89
CA LYS A 80 4.57 -19.79 -14.01
C LYS A 80 3.30 -19.11 -13.51
N LEU A 81 2.21 -19.88 -13.42
CA LEU A 81 0.89 -19.39 -13.05
C LEU A 81 0.74 -19.20 -11.53
N LEU A 82 0.12 -18.10 -11.14
CA LEU A 82 -0.35 -17.78 -9.81
C LEU A 82 -1.88 -17.79 -9.83
N ARG A 83 -2.48 -18.76 -9.14
CA ARG A 83 -3.93 -18.95 -9.10
C ARG A 83 -4.54 -18.18 -7.94
N LEU A 84 -5.80 -17.79 -8.08
CA LEU A 84 -6.56 -17.15 -7.02
C LEU A 84 -6.65 -18.06 -5.79
N ASN A 85 -6.18 -17.57 -4.65
CA ASN A 85 -6.17 -18.28 -3.37
C ASN A 85 -7.16 -17.66 -2.37
N VAL A 86 -7.29 -16.33 -2.38
CA VAL A 86 -8.24 -15.61 -1.52
C VAL A 86 -8.93 -14.52 -2.33
N LYS A 87 -10.27 -14.59 -2.40
CA LYS A 87 -11.11 -13.62 -3.12
C LYS A 87 -11.18 -12.25 -2.42
N LYS A 88 -11.13 -12.24 -1.09
CA LYS A 88 -11.24 -11.02 -0.28
C LYS A 88 -10.38 -11.12 0.97
N ALA A 89 -9.33 -10.30 1.04
CA ALA A 89 -8.52 -10.09 2.24
C ALA A 89 -8.48 -8.60 2.55
N VAL A 90 -8.81 -8.20 3.76
CA VAL A 90 -8.79 -6.79 4.17
C VAL A 90 -7.54 -6.53 4.99
N MET A 91 -6.72 -5.57 4.58
CA MET A 91 -5.51 -5.13 5.30
C MET A 91 -5.43 -3.61 5.26
N GLY A 92 -5.44 -2.94 6.43
CA GLY A 92 -5.44 -1.48 6.50
C GLY A 92 -6.63 -0.84 5.76
N GLY A 93 -7.79 -1.50 5.78
CA GLY A 93 -9.01 -1.07 5.06
C GLY A 93 -8.92 -1.15 3.53
N VAL A 94 -7.86 -1.72 2.96
CA VAL A 94 -7.75 -2.02 1.53
C VAL A 94 -8.16 -3.47 1.31
N ILE A 95 -8.99 -3.71 0.29
CA ILE A 95 -9.46 -5.04 -0.11
C ILE A 95 -8.48 -5.58 -1.16
N TYR A 96 -7.95 -6.76 -0.90
CA TYR A 96 -7.03 -7.46 -1.78
C TYR A 96 -7.60 -8.79 -2.25
N ARG A 97 -7.33 -9.15 -3.50
CA ARG A 97 -7.30 -10.54 -3.97
C ARG A 97 -5.90 -11.09 -3.81
N ARG A 98 -5.78 -12.32 -3.29
CA ARG A 98 -4.48 -12.98 -3.14
C ARG A 98 -4.35 -14.11 -4.14
N TYR A 99 -3.24 -14.11 -4.88
CA TYR A 99 -2.87 -15.17 -5.80
C TYR A 99 -1.61 -15.87 -5.32
N VAL A 100 -1.50 -17.17 -5.60
CA VAL A 100 -0.42 -18.03 -5.12
C VAL A 100 0.16 -18.87 -6.25
N ALA A 101 1.48 -18.96 -6.30
CA ALA A 101 2.18 -19.89 -7.19
C ALA A 101 2.16 -21.30 -6.60
N ASP A 102 2.21 -22.31 -7.47
CA ASP A 102 2.45 -23.67 -7.01
C ASP A 102 3.82 -23.78 -6.31
N ARG A 103 3.90 -24.66 -5.32
CA ARG A 103 5.15 -24.89 -4.57
C ARG A 103 6.24 -25.48 -5.47
N ASN A 104 5.87 -26.38 -6.37
CA ASN A 104 6.80 -27.07 -7.25
C ASN A 104 7.38 -26.10 -8.28
N ASP A 105 6.55 -25.19 -8.81
CA ASP A 105 7.00 -24.12 -9.71
C ASP A 105 8.03 -23.16 -9.06
N CYS A 106 7.99 -23.01 -7.74
CA CYS A 106 8.93 -22.17 -6.98
C CYS A 106 10.15 -22.93 -6.45
N THR A 107 10.14 -24.26 -6.51
CA THR A 107 11.25 -25.09 -6.02
C THR A 107 12.36 -25.09 -7.08
N GLY A 108 13.59 -24.75 -6.68
CA GLY A 108 14.71 -24.63 -7.62
C GLY A 108 14.66 -23.42 -8.57
N CYS A 109 13.66 -22.53 -8.46
CA CYS A 109 13.55 -21.37 -9.35
C CYS A 109 14.73 -20.40 -9.18
N LYS A 110 15.47 -20.14 -10.27
CA LYS A 110 16.63 -19.23 -10.31
C LYS A 110 16.28 -17.79 -9.91
N LEU A 111 15.04 -17.37 -10.15
CA LEU A 111 14.55 -16.03 -9.83
C LEU A 111 14.03 -15.87 -8.39
N LYS A 112 14.09 -16.93 -7.56
CA LYS A 112 13.52 -16.95 -6.21
C LYS A 112 14.07 -15.85 -5.30
N VAL A 113 15.35 -15.49 -5.44
CA VAL A 113 16.02 -14.44 -4.67
C VAL A 113 15.39 -13.06 -4.93
N LYS A 114 15.04 -12.76 -6.18
CA LYS A 114 14.35 -11.52 -6.59
C LYS A 114 12.85 -11.60 -6.30
N CYS A 115 12.24 -12.79 -6.40
CA CYS A 115 10.81 -12.99 -6.30
C CYS A 115 10.27 -13.02 -4.86
N THR A 116 10.98 -13.66 -3.92
CA THR A 116 10.51 -13.89 -2.54
C THR A 116 11.31 -13.09 -1.52
N ARG A 117 10.62 -12.59 -0.47
CA ARG A 117 11.28 -11.79 0.58
C ARG A 117 12.16 -12.65 1.49
N ARG A 118 11.68 -13.83 1.86
CA ARG A 118 12.38 -14.79 2.73
C ARG A 118 12.97 -15.91 1.87
N LYS A 119 14.26 -16.26 2.08
CA LYS A 119 14.92 -17.37 1.36
C LYS A 119 14.21 -18.72 1.58
N THR A 120 13.63 -18.92 2.76
CA THR A 120 12.87 -20.11 3.17
C THR A 120 11.44 -20.16 2.63
N ALA A 121 10.98 -19.13 1.90
CA ALA A 121 9.64 -19.13 1.33
C ALA A 121 9.45 -20.32 0.37
N LYS A 122 8.40 -21.11 0.60
CA LYS A 122 8.09 -22.29 -0.22
C LYS A 122 7.48 -21.90 -1.58
N ARG A 123 6.81 -20.75 -1.66
CA ARG A 123 6.11 -20.25 -2.84
C ARG A 123 5.88 -18.74 -2.77
N LYS A 124 5.55 -18.13 -3.92
CA LYS A 124 5.19 -16.71 -4.03
C LYS A 124 3.70 -16.50 -3.78
N PHE A 125 3.38 -15.43 -3.06
CA PHE A 125 2.06 -14.84 -3.00
C PHE A 125 2.13 -13.41 -3.53
N ILE A 126 1.10 -12.99 -4.24
CA ILE A 126 0.85 -11.58 -4.58
C ILE A 126 -0.50 -11.16 -4.01
N ASN A 127 -0.60 -9.93 -3.53
CA ASN A 127 -1.85 -9.32 -3.11
C ASN A 127 -2.14 -8.17 -4.08
N VAL A 128 -3.22 -8.31 -4.85
CA VAL A 128 -3.67 -7.32 -5.82
C VAL A 128 -4.75 -6.47 -5.16
N PRO A 129 -4.56 -5.15 -5.01
CA PRO A 129 -5.60 -4.29 -4.46
C PRO A 129 -6.76 -4.20 -5.45
N VAL A 130 -7.97 -4.47 -4.98
CA VAL A 130 -9.20 -4.44 -5.81
C VAL A 130 -10.23 -3.43 -5.29
N GLY A 131 -9.97 -2.78 -4.15
CA GLY A 131 -10.84 -1.77 -3.59
C GLY A 131 -10.46 -1.36 -2.18
N SER A 132 -11.32 -0.60 -1.53
CA SER A 132 -11.22 -0.26 -0.10
C SER A 132 -12.58 -0.43 0.56
N VAL A 133 -12.59 -0.76 1.86
CA VAL A 133 -13.84 -0.77 2.63
C VAL A 133 -14.42 0.65 2.70
N PRO A 134 -15.76 0.81 2.66
CA PRO A 134 -16.40 2.08 2.96
C PRO A 134 -15.94 2.62 4.32
N GLY A 135 -15.78 3.93 4.46
CA GLY A 135 -15.33 4.54 5.71
C GLY A 135 -13.88 4.25 6.09
N ASN A 136 -13.00 3.90 5.13
CA ASN A 136 -11.58 3.74 5.41
C ASN A 136 -10.92 5.10 5.76
N VAL A 137 -10.93 5.44 7.05
CA VAL A 137 -10.38 6.68 7.61
C VAL A 137 -8.89 6.87 7.32
N ILE A 138 -8.11 5.79 7.20
CA ILE A 138 -6.70 5.86 6.83
C ILE A 138 -6.55 6.43 5.41
N LYS A 139 -7.32 5.90 4.47
CA LYS A 139 -7.26 6.33 3.06
C LYS A 139 -7.81 7.75 2.90
N ALA A 140 -8.86 8.10 3.64
CA ALA A 140 -9.41 9.45 3.68
C ALA A 140 -8.39 10.47 4.21
N MET A 141 -7.73 10.18 5.34
CA MET A 141 -6.69 11.05 5.90
C MET A 141 -5.48 11.16 4.98
N ALA A 142 -5.04 10.07 4.35
CA ALA A 142 -3.95 10.10 3.37
C ALA A 142 -4.29 11.02 2.17
N ALA A 143 -5.52 10.96 1.64
CA ALA A 143 -5.98 11.85 0.58
C ALA A 143 -6.04 13.32 1.04
N LYS A 144 -6.45 13.56 2.29
CA LYS A 144 -6.47 14.89 2.91
C LYS A 144 -5.06 15.49 3.01
N VAL A 145 -4.09 14.70 3.50
CA VAL A 145 -2.66 15.06 3.57
C VAL A 145 -2.08 15.34 2.18
N ASP A 146 -2.47 14.55 1.18
CA ASP A 146 -1.94 14.69 -0.18
C ASP A 146 -2.58 15.86 -0.96
N SER A 147 -3.66 16.46 -0.44
CA SER A 147 -4.37 17.61 -1.05
C SER A 147 -3.56 18.90 -0.98
N GLU A 148 -3.93 19.92 -1.76
CA GLU A 148 -3.23 21.21 -1.75
C GLU A 148 -3.22 21.87 -0.36
N LYS A 149 -4.35 21.79 0.37
CA LYS A 149 -4.43 22.26 1.76
C LYS A 149 -3.53 21.49 2.72
N GLY A 150 -3.25 20.21 2.40
CA GLY A 150 -2.41 19.33 3.20
C GLY A 150 -0.92 19.36 2.89
N ARG A 151 -0.55 19.94 1.75
CA ARG A 151 0.83 20.13 1.34
C ARG A 151 1.36 21.45 1.86
#